data_AF-A0A1H9WAL3-F1
#
_entry.id   AF-A0A1H9WAL3-F1
#
_cell.length_a   1.000
_cell.length_b   1.000
_cell.length_c   1.000
_cell.angle_alpha   90.00
_cell.angle_beta   90.00
_cell.angle_gamma   90.00
#
_symmetry.space_group_name_H-M   'P 1'
#
loop_
_entity.id
_entity.type
_entity.pdbx_description
1 polymer ?
#
loop_
_entity_poly.entity_id
_entity_poly.type
_entity_poly.pdbx_seq_one_letter_code
_entity_poly.pdbx_strand_id
1 'polypeptide(L)'
;MISVGIDVSKGKSTVCILKPYGEIVCSPFEMQHVEKGLDGLDSILQKLDGEIRIVMEATGIYHLPVLTYLTEKGYFVSVVNP
;
A
#
# COMPACT_ATOMS: atom_id res chain seq x y z
N MET A 1 -3.66 -4.19 14.56
CA MET A 1 -3.24 -4.53 13.19
C MET A 1 -3.96 -3.61 12.23
N ILE A 2 -3.21 -2.92 11.39
CA ILE A 2 -3.70 -2.02 10.35
C ILE A 2 -3.53 -2.74 9.02
N SER A 3 -4.62 -2.86 8.27
CA SER A 3 -4.64 -3.50 6.97
C SER A 3 -4.55 -2.44 5.88
N VAL A 4 -3.64 -2.62 4.94
CA VAL A 4 -3.47 -1.75 3.77
C VAL A 4 -3.79 -2.57 2.53
N GLY A 5 -4.83 -2.20 1.81
CA GLY A 5 -5.17 -2.78 0.51
C GLY A 5 -4.64 -1.89 -0.60
N ILE A 6 -3.95 -2.49 -1.58
CA ILE A 6 -3.45 -1.80 -2.77
C ILE A 6 -4.01 -2.49 -4.02
N ASP A 7 -4.94 -1.84 -4.70
CA ASP A 7 -5.38 -2.22 -6.04
C ASP A 7 -4.38 -1.62 -7.05
N VAL A 8 -3.61 -2.49 -7.71
CA VAL A 8 -2.52 -2.08 -8.59
C VAL A 8 -3.01 -1.91 -10.02
N SER A 9 -2.71 -0.76 -10.62
CA SER A 9 -2.93 -0.47 -12.04
C SER A 9 -1.64 0.01 -12.70
N LYS A 10 -1.65 0.20 -14.03
CA LYS A 10 -0.50 0.74 -14.75
C LYS A 10 -0.24 2.20 -14.34
N GLY A 11 0.88 2.45 -13.66
CA GLY A 11 1.37 3.79 -13.34
C GLY A 11 0.78 4.42 -12.07
N LYS A 12 -0.31 3.87 -11.54
CA LYS A 12 -0.91 4.28 -10.27
C LYS A 12 -1.65 3.13 -9.61
N SER A 13 -1.80 3.21 -8.29
CA SER A 13 -2.58 2.27 -7.49
C SER A 13 -3.59 2.99 -6.62
N THR A 14 -4.72 2.34 -6.34
CA THR A 14 -5.67 2.82 -5.34
C THR A 14 -5.30 2.18 -3.99
N VAL A 15 -5.13 3.01 -2.97
CA VAL A 15 -4.74 2.56 -1.62
C VAL A 15 -5.91 2.76 -0.65
N CYS A 16 -6.19 1.75 0.15
CA CYS A 16 -7.15 1.80 1.26
C CYS A 16 -6.45 1.39 2.56
N ILE A 17 -6.66 2.14 3.65
CA ILE A 17 -6.06 1.89 4.96
C ILE A 17 -7.16 1.71 6.00
N LEU A 18 -7.18 0.53 6.62
CA LEU A 18 -8.19 0.12 7.58
C LEU A 18 -7.56 -0.21 8.92
N LYS A 19 -8.11 0.36 9.99
CA LYS A 19 -7.86 -0.07 11.37
C LYS A 19 -8.71 -1.29 11.72
N PRO A 20 -8.46 -1.93 12.87
CA PRO A 20 -9.33 -2.98 13.39
C PRO A 20 -10.80 -2.53 13.40
N TYR A 21 -11.72 -3.47 13.20
CA TYR A 21 -13.17 -3.23 13.14
C TYR A 21 -13.65 -2.38 11.95
N GLY A 22 -12.80 -2.18 10.93
CA GLY A 22 -13.19 -1.53 9.67
C GLY A 22 -13.22 0.01 9.72
N GLU A 23 -12.62 0.62 10.74
CA GLU A 23 -12.43 2.07 10.77
C GLU A 23 -11.51 2.50 9.60
N ILE A 24 -12.05 3.31 8.71
CA ILE A 24 -11.31 3.88 7.59
C ILE A 24 -10.43 5.00 8.13
N VAL A 25 -9.10 4.83 8.01
CA VAL A 25 -8.13 5.83 8.48
C VAL A 25 -8.16 7.07 7.60
N CYS A 26 -8.30 6.87 6.30
CA CYS A 26 -8.44 7.90 5.30
C CYS A 26 -9.26 7.39 4.12
N SER A 27 -9.98 8.29 3.46
CA SER A 27 -10.65 7.99 2.19
C SER A 27 -9.65 7.36 1.22
N PRO A 28 -10.04 6.31 0.46
CA PRO A 28 -9.16 5.71 -0.53
C PRO A 28 -8.57 6.78 -1.47
N PHE A 29 -7.28 6.64 -1.75
CA PHE A 29 -6.53 7.64 -2.51
C PHE A 29 -5.65 6.98 -3.56
N GLU A 30 -5.32 7.73 -4.60
CA GLU A 30 -4.42 7.28 -5.65
C GLU A 30 -2.96 7.56 -5.27
N MET A 31 -2.12 6.54 -5.45
CA MET A 31 -0.68 6.60 -5.31
C MET A 31 -0.04 6.38 -6.68
N GLN A 32 0.66 7.38 -7.20
CA GLN A 32 1.42 7.26 -8.44
C GLN A 32 2.67 6.38 -8.22
N HIS A 33 3.04 5.59 -9.22
CA HIS A 33 4.24 4.74 -9.20
C HIS A 33 5.53 5.53 -9.49
N VAL A 34 5.70 6.64 -8.78
CA VAL A 34 6.89 7.48 -8.79
C VAL A 34 7.38 7.66 -7.37
N GLU A 35 8.66 7.97 -7.18
CA GLU A 35 9.31 8.11 -5.87
C GLU A 35 8.48 8.97 -4.91
N LYS A 36 8.08 10.18 -5.33
CA LYS A 36 7.24 11.09 -4.54
C LYS A 36 5.89 10.47 -4.12
N GLY A 37 5.29 9.63 -4.96
CA GLY A 37 4.03 8.95 -4.66
C GLY A 37 4.23 7.87 -3.59
N LEU A 38 5.29 7.08 -3.73
CA LEU A 38 5.68 6.03 -2.79
C LEU A 38 6.13 6.60 -1.44
N ASP A 39 6.90 7.68 -1.43
CA ASP A 39 7.28 8.44 -0.23
C ASP A 39 6.06 9.00 0.49
N GLY A 40 5.06 9.45 -0.27
CA GLY A 40 3.79 9.92 0.26
C GLY A 40 3.05 8.82 1.02
N LEU A 41 3.00 7.60 0.47
CA LEU A 41 2.43 6.44 1.15
C LEU A 41 3.24 6.08 2.41
N ASP A 42 4.57 5.97 2.31
CA ASP A 42 5.45 5.67 3.45
C ASP A 42 5.27 6.68 4.59
N SER A 43 5.19 7.97 4.26
CA SER A 43 4.96 9.05 5.23
C SER A 43 3.61 8.94 5.94
N ILE A 44 2.59 8.38 5.30
CA ILE A 44 1.30 8.10 5.94
C ILE A 44 1.44 6.90 6.86
N LEU A 45 2.03 5.81 6.37
CA LEU A 45 2.21 4.55 7.12
C LEU A 45 3.04 4.74 8.39
N GLN A 46 4.11 5.53 8.35
CA GLN A 46 4.95 5.83 9.53
C GLN A 46 4.24 6.59 10.64
N LYS A 47 3.13 7.28 10.33
CA LYS A 47 2.33 8.01 11.33
C LYS A 47 1.28 7.13 12.00
N LEU A 48 1.16 5.87 11.57
CA LEU A 48 0.15 4.96 12.10
C LEU A 48 0.76 4.12 13.23
N ASP A 49 0.08 4.12 14.37
CA ASP A 49 0.46 3.28 15.50
C ASP A 49 -0.11 1.86 15.34
N GLY A 50 0.79 0.91 15.11
CA GLY A 50 0.47 -0.52 15.15
C GLY A 50 1.14 -1.34 14.05
N GLU A 51 0.91 -2.64 14.11
CA GLU A 51 1.41 -3.57 13.09
C GLU A 51 0.70 -3.34 11.75
N ILE A 52 1.46 -3.03 10.70
CA ILE A 52 0.97 -2.80 9.34
C ILE A 52 1.10 -4.07 8.51
N ARG A 53 0.01 -4.49 7.88
CA ARG A 53 -0.03 -5.62 6.95
C ARG A 53 -0.55 -5.13 5.60
N ILE A 54 0.29 -5.19 4.57
CA ILE A 54 -0.03 -4.71 3.23
C ILE A 54 -0.41 -5.91 2.35
N VAL A 55 -1.54 -5.80 1.67
CA VAL A 55 -2.02 -6.74 0.65
C VAL A 55 -2.15 -5.98 -0.67
N MET A 56 -1.52 -6.49 -1.72
CA MET A 56 -1.59 -5.89 -3.05
C MET A 56 -2.15 -6.88 -4.07
N GLU A 57 -3.13 -6.42 -4.84
CA GLU A 57 -3.70 -7.16 -5.97
C GLU A 57 -2.78 -7.00 -7.19
N ALA A 58 -2.22 -8.09 -7.68
CA ALA A 58 -1.20 -8.06 -8.72
C ALA A 58 -1.79 -7.86 -10.12
N THR A 59 -1.55 -6.69 -10.72
CA THR A 59 -1.83 -6.47 -12.14
C THR A 59 -0.54 -6.51 -12.94
N GLY A 60 -0.27 -7.65 -13.57
CA GLY A 60 0.93 -7.86 -14.41
C GLY A 60 2.23 -7.51 -13.67
N ILE A 61 3.17 -6.85 -14.36
CA ILE A 61 4.45 -6.43 -13.77
C ILE A 61 4.36 -5.14 -12.93
N TYR A 62 3.21 -4.47 -12.90
CA TYR A 62 3.09 -3.12 -12.33
C TYR A 62 3.15 -3.09 -10.80
N HIS A 63 2.98 -4.23 -10.14
CA HIS A 63 3.13 -4.33 -8.69
C HIS A 63 4.59 -4.33 -8.23
N LEU A 64 5.53 -4.71 -9.11
CA LEU A 64 6.96 -4.83 -8.78
C LEU A 64 7.57 -3.55 -8.19
N PRO A 65 7.42 -2.34 -8.77
CA PRO A 65 7.99 -1.13 -8.18
C PRO A 65 7.43 -0.83 -6.78
N VAL A 66 6.14 -1.09 -6.57
CA VAL A 66 5.48 -0.87 -5.27
C VAL A 66 5.94 -1.90 -4.24
N LEU A 67 6.02 -3.18 -4.65
CA LEU A 67 6.50 -4.29 -3.82
C LEU A 67 7.94 -4.07 -3.38
N THR A 68 8.84 -3.76 -4.33
CA THR A 68 10.26 -3.55 -4.05
C THR A 68 10.44 -2.43 -3.03
N TYR A 69 9.83 -1.26 -3.30
CA TYR A 69 9.94 -0.11 -2.41
C TYR A 69 9.45 -0.40 -0.99
N LEU A 70 8.27 -1.01 -0.84
CA LEU A 70 7.70 -1.29 0.47
C LEU A 70 8.49 -2.37 1.23
N THR A 71 9.00 -3.38 0.52
CA THR A 71 9.81 -4.45 1.12
C THR A 71 11.16 -3.90 1.59
N GLU A 72 11.80 -3.02 0.81
CA GLU A 72 13.06 -2.35 1.18
C GLU A 72 12.90 -1.44 2.41
N LYS A 73 11.71 -0.87 2.62
CA LYS A 73 11.34 -0.11 3.83
C LYS A 73 11.01 -1.01 5.04
N GLY A 74 11.02 -2.32 4.87
CA GLY A 74 10.77 -3.30 5.94
C GLY A 74 9.30 -3.57 6.22
N TYR A 75 8.37 -3.14 5.34
CA TYR A 75 6.96 -3.47 5.50
C TYR A 75 6.68 -4.94 5.15
N PHE A 76 5.72 -5.54 5.83
CA PHE A 76 5.14 -6.81 5.40
C PHE A 76 4.21 -6.58 4.21
N VAL A 77 4.51 -7.25 3.10
CA VAL A 77 3.72 -7.18 1.87
C VAL A 77 3.32 -8.58 1.40
N SER A 78 2.04 -8.79 1.16
CA SER A 78 1.50 -9.99 0.51
C SER A 78 0.96 -9.63 -0.86
N VAL A 79 1.52 -10.25 -1.88
CA VAL A 79 1.02 -10.13 -3.26
C VAL A 79 -0.04 -11.19 -3.49
N VAL A 80 -1.22 -10.78 -3.93
CA VAL A 80 -2.33 -11.68 -4.27
C VAL A 80 -2.61 -11.53 -5.75
N ASN A 81 -2.53 -12.64 -6.49
CA ASN A 81 -2.99 -12.68 -7.87
C ASN A 81 -4.47 -13.10 -7.86
N PRO A 82 -5.39 -12.29 -8.40
CA PRO A 82 -6.79 -12.66 -8.54
C PRO A 82 -7.01 -13.83 -9.51
#